data_AF-A0AAF0EFP9-F1
#
_entry.id   AF-A0AAF0EFP9-F1
#
_cell.length_a   1.000
_cell.length_b   1.000
_cell.length_c   1.000
_cell.angle_alpha   90.00
_cell.angle_beta   90.00
_cell.angle_gamma   90.00
#
_symmetry.space_group_name_H-M   'P 1'
#
loop_
_entity.id
_entity.type
_entity.pdbx_description
1 polymer ?
#
loop_
_entity_poly.entity_id
_entity_poly.type
_entity_poly.pdbx_seq_one_letter_code
_entity_poly.pdbx_strand_id
1 'polypeptide(L)'
;MPILVVPGATAARLEHLVAREDVPEGMREALRSQIVCVPLSGTTPADVSLARVEVRVPHTLLVQVSQWAQTREESDYTLSSLVRGAQLYHPPRPVYERPKELDASLEAIRRAHEESEYTRMTSTPTLRSSAAPYILPKGITPQAARAEREAWRETRTQLSALLNILLSIIATATAVWWGASSHSIVWVRSTTLTQKTAVGLGAALLVGTAEVVLYARYWRTTETRRRKRVAKTARP
;
A
#
# COMPACT_ATOMS: atom_id res chain seq x y z
N MET A 1 15.52 25.18 -4.27
CA MET A 1 16.73 24.42 -4.64
C MET A 1 16.70 23.08 -3.93
N PRO A 2 17.06 21.94 -4.57
CA PRO A 2 17.05 20.64 -3.92
C PRO A 2 18.10 20.61 -2.80
N ILE A 3 17.66 20.25 -1.60
CA ILE A 3 18.52 20.07 -0.42
C ILE A 3 18.84 18.58 -0.33
N LEU A 4 20.10 18.25 -0.12
CA LEU A 4 20.57 16.88 0.00
C LEU A 4 20.90 16.57 1.46
N VAL A 5 20.51 15.40 1.93
CA VAL A 5 20.97 14.80 3.18
C VAL A 5 22.21 13.99 2.87
N VAL A 6 23.34 14.39 3.43
CA VAL A 6 24.66 13.83 3.14
C VAL A 6 25.04 12.79 4.21
N PRO A 7 25.71 11.67 3.85
CA PRO A 7 26.18 10.69 4.83
C PRO A 7 27.22 11.29 5.80
N GLY A 8 27.27 10.77 7.04
CA GLY A 8 28.19 11.26 8.07
C GLY A 8 29.67 11.26 7.67
N ALA A 9 30.12 10.29 6.86
CA ALA A 9 31.48 10.25 6.35
C ALA A 9 31.80 11.43 5.42
N THR A 10 30.85 11.82 4.58
CA THR A 10 31.00 12.97 3.68
C THR A 10 30.84 14.28 4.45
N ALA A 11 29.95 14.32 5.45
CA ALA A 11 29.81 15.46 6.35
C ALA A 11 31.13 15.77 7.09
N ALA A 12 31.78 14.76 7.67
CA ALA A 12 33.07 14.91 8.35
C ALA A 12 34.17 15.44 7.41
N ARG A 13 34.17 15.04 6.13
CA ARG A 13 35.09 15.58 5.12
C ARG A 13 34.82 17.06 4.82
N LEU A 14 33.55 17.44 4.73
CA LEU A 14 33.17 18.85 4.53
C LEU A 14 33.54 19.71 5.76
N GLU A 15 33.39 19.18 6.98
CA GLU A 15 33.86 19.84 8.21
C GLU A 15 35.38 20.03 8.23
N HIS A 16 36.14 19.00 7.81
CA HIS A 16 37.59 19.11 7.68
C HIS A 16 37.99 20.17 6.63
N LEU A 17 37.24 20.28 5.54
CA LEU A 17 37.44 21.30 4.51
C LEU A 17 37.16 22.71 5.06
N VAL A 18 36.17 22.88 5.92
CA VAL A 18 35.87 24.15 6.60
C VAL A 18 36.99 24.61 7.53
N ALA A 19 37.79 23.70 8.07
CA ALA A 19 38.94 24.00 8.92
C ALA A 19 40.20 24.42 8.14
N ARG A 20 40.23 24.25 6.81
CA ARG A 20 41.37 24.62 5.97
C ARG A 20 41.34 26.10 5.60
N GLU A 21 42.49 26.76 5.69
CA GLU A 21 42.68 28.17 5.30
C GLU A 21 42.72 28.34 3.77
N ASP A 22 43.05 27.27 3.03
CA ASP A 22 43.13 27.21 1.57
C ASP A 22 41.81 27.44 0.81
N VAL A 23 40.68 27.35 1.52
CA VAL A 23 39.34 27.40 0.95
C VAL A 23 38.83 28.85 0.91
N PRO A 24 38.20 29.31 -0.19
CA PRO A 24 37.63 30.66 -0.27
C PRO A 24 36.67 30.97 0.89
N GLU A 25 36.79 32.15 1.49
CA GLU A 25 36.04 32.53 2.70
C GLU A 25 34.52 32.45 2.50
N GLY A 26 34.02 32.88 1.33
CA GLY A 26 32.60 32.79 1.00
C GLY A 26 32.07 31.35 0.93
N MET A 27 32.91 30.39 0.52
CA MET A 27 32.55 28.97 0.50
C MET A 27 32.57 28.38 1.92
N ARG A 28 33.56 28.77 2.73
CA ARG A 28 33.68 28.35 4.13
C ARG A 28 32.49 28.80 4.95
N GLU A 29 32.05 30.04 4.76
CA GLU A 29 30.88 30.60 5.45
C GLU A 29 29.58 29.97 4.96
N ALA A 30 29.46 29.69 3.66
CA ALA A 30 28.32 28.97 3.11
C ALA A 30 28.22 27.54 3.65
N LEU A 31 29.35 26.84 3.80
CA LEU A 31 29.39 25.51 4.41
C LEU A 31 29.04 25.57 5.91
N ARG A 32 29.59 26.51 6.67
CA ARG A 32 29.27 26.68 8.10
C ARG A 32 27.79 26.99 8.35
N SER A 33 27.23 27.89 7.54
CA SER A 33 25.82 28.30 7.68
C SER A 33 24.84 27.23 7.25
N GLN A 34 25.21 26.35 6.31
CA GLN A 34 24.31 25.36 5.72
C GLN A 34 24.53 23.94 6.27
N ILE A 35 25.67 23.62 6.89
CA ILE A 35 25.86 22.41 7.69
C ILE A 35 25.07 22.59 8.99
N VAL A 36 23.75 22.41 8.88
CA VAL A 36 22.84 22.43 10.02
C VAL A 36 22.66 21.00 10.49
N CYS A 37 23.23 20.70 11.65
CA CYS A 37 22.94 19.48 12.40
C CYS A 37 21.52 19.57 12.95
N VAL A 38 20.58 18.84 12.38
CA VAL A 38 19.21 18.83 12.92
C VAL A 38 19.17 17.92 14.15
N PRO A 39 18.83 18.44 15.34
CA PRO A 39 18.63 17.60 16.51
C PRO A 39 17.44 16.68 16.25
N LEU A 40 17.57 15.44 16.69
CA LEU A 40 16.55 14.41 16.51
C LEU A 40 15.27 14.83 17.22
N SER A 41 14.24 15.21 16.47
CA SER A 41 12.91 15.42 17.03
C SER A 41 12.42 14.10 17.62
N GLY A 42 12.17 14.10 18.93
CA GLY A 42 11.94 12.92 19.79
C GLY A 42 10.64 12.13 19.55
N THR A 43 10.17 12.02 18.31
CA THR A 43 8.98 11.22 17.95
C THR A 43 9.33 9.84 17.38
N THR A 44 10.60 9.47 17.30
CA THR A 44 11.05 8.16 16.79
C THR A 44 11.48 7.25 17.97
N PRO A 45 11.00 6.00 18.05
CA PRO A 45 11.31 5.13 19.18
C PRO A 45 12.79 4.70 19.19
N ALA A 46 13.48 5.08 20.28
CA ALA A 46 14.53 4.34 20.99
C ALA A 46 15.62 3.58 20.20
N ASP A 47 16.31 4.27 19.28
CA ASP A 47 17.68 3.84 18.93
C ASP A 47 18.61 5.05 18.80
N VAL A 48 19.32 5.37 19.88
CA VAL A 48 20.32 6.46 19.94
C VAL A 48 21.47 6.21 18.94
N SER A 49 21.66 4.96 18.51
CA SER A 49 22.65 4.54 17.51
C SER A 49 22.27 4.91 16.08
N LEU A 50 20.97 5.01 15.79
CA LEU A 50 20.42 5.42 14.48
C LEU A 50 20.16 6.92 14.41
N ALA A 51 20.39 7.62 15.51
CA ALA A 51 20.27 9.05 15.66
C ALA A 51 21.41 9.77 14.92
N ARG A 52 21.48 9.57 13.60
CA ARG A 52 22.48 10.19 12.74
C ARG A 52 22.18 11.68 12.66
N VAL A 53 23.21 12.48 12.93
CA VAL A 53 23.23 13.90 12.61
C VAL A 53 23.08 14.04 11.10
N GLU A 54 21.87 14.33 10.64
CA GLU A 54 21.59 14.54 9.22
C GLU A 54 22.10 15.92 8.82
N VAL A 55 23.21 15.95 8.07
CA VAL A 55 23.75 17.19 7.52
C VAL A 55 23.05 17.49 6.19
N ARG A 56 22.39 18.64 6.14
CA ARG A 56 21.58 19.08 5.00
C ARG A 56 22.33 20.10 4.16
N VAL A 57 22.81 19.71 2.98
CA VAL A 57 23.61 20.58 2.11
C VAL A 57 22.89 20.78 0.77
N PRO A 58 22.73 22.01 0.27
CA PRO A 58 22.28 22.25 -1.09
C PRO A 58 23.25 21.71 -2.13
N HIS A 59 22.72 21.12 -3.20
CA HIS A 59 23.51 20.54 -4.29
C HIS A 59 24.51 21.54 -4.90
N THR A 60 24.14 22.82 -4.99
CA THR A 60 24.99 23.87 -5.55
C THR A 60 26.30 24.05 -4.78
N LEU A 61 26.29 23.86 -3.46
CA LEU A 61 27.51 23.92 -2.65
C LEU A 61 28.44 22.74 -2.94
N LEU A 62 27.89 21.52 -3.08
CA LEU A 62 28.71 20.36 -3.43
C LEU A 62 29.37 20.51 -4.81
N VAL A 63 28.67 21.13 -5.76
CA VAL A 63 29.22 21.48 -7.07
C VAL A 63 30.36 22.48 -6.93
N GLN A 64 30.18 23.55 -6.16
CA GLN A 64 31.23 24.55 -5.92
C GLN A 64 32.47 23.94 -5.24
N VAL A 65 32.28 23.08 -4.24
CA VAL A 65 33.37 22.35 -3.58
C VAL A 65 34.11 21.45 -4.58
N SER A 66 33.37 20.73 -5.44
CA SER A 66 33.98 19.86 -6.45
C SER A 66 34.77 20.62 -7.51
N GLN A 67 34.28 21.80 -7.93
CA GLN A 67 34.97 22.66 -8.89
C GLN A 67 36.25 23.24 -8.29
N TRP A 68 36.20 23.69 -7.03
CA TRP A 68 37.38 24.13 -6.31
C TRP A 68 38.40 22.99 -6.16
N ALA A 69 37.97 21.80 -5.76
CA ALA A 69 38.86 20.64 -5.59
C ALA A 69 39.54 20.21 -6.90
N GLN A 70 38.83 20.33 -8.04
CA GLN A 70 39.40 20.06 -9.36
C GLN A 70 40.58 20.98 -9.69
N THR A 71 40.55 22.25 -9.27
CA THR A 71 41.68 23.18 -9.50
C THR A 71 42.95 22.82 -8.72
N ARG A 72 42.84 21.96 -7.71
CA ARG A 72 43.95 21.53 -6.84
C ARG A 72 44.27 20.04 -6.98
N GLU A 73 43.69 19.37 -7.98
CA GLU A 73 43.84 17.93 -8.24
C GLU A 73 43.48 17.02 -7.05
N GLU A 74 42.57 17.46 -6.16
CA GLU A 74 42.14 16.68 -5.00
C GLU A 74 41.03 15.69 -5.40
N SER A 75 41.37 14.40 -5.52
CA SER A 75 40.45 13.34 -5.95
C SER A 75 39.39 12.97 -4.90
N ASP A 76 39.65 13.29 -3.62
CA ASP A 76 38.77 12.97 -2.49
C ASP A 76 37.46 13.76 -2.49
N TYR A 77 37.44 14.95 -3.12
CA TYR A 77 36.30 15.88 -3.18
C TYR A 77 35.67 15.95 -4.57
N THR A 78 35.79 14.88 -5.37
CA THR A 78 35.07 14.76 -6.64
C THR A 78 33.55 14.79 -6.41
N LEU A 79 32.79 15.37 -7.35
CA LEU A 79 31.32 15.43 -7.22
C LEU A 79 30.70 14.03 -7.01
N SER A 80 31.28 13.02 -7.66
CA SER A 80 30.88 11.62 -7.53
C SER A 80 31.19 11.02 -6.15
N SER A 81 32.20 11.52 -5.41
CA SER A 81 32.46 11.13 -4.02
C SER A 81 31.54 11.84 -3.05
N LEU A 82 31.26 13.13 -3.28
CA LEU A 82 30.42 13.97 -2.42
C LEU A 82 28.93 13.62 -2.49
N VAL A 83 28.43 13.24 -3.66
CA VAL A 83 27.01 12.86 -3.85
C VAL A 83 26.77 11.37 -3.54
N ARG A 84 27.82 10.57 -3.38
CA ARG A 84 27.68 9.13 -3.11
C ARG A 84 26.95 8.89 -1.79
N GLY A 85 25.77 8.29 -1.88
CA GLY A 85 24.92 8.00 -0.71
C GLY A 85 24.14 9.21 -0.19
N ALA A 86 24.21 10.37 -0.85
CA ALA A 86 23.35 11.50 -0.54
C ALA A 86 21.89 11.20 -0.93
N GLN A 87 20.94 11.64 -0.10
CA GLN A 87 19.51 11.47 -0.32
C GLN A 87 18.84 12.82 -0.50
N LEU A 88 17.75 12.90 -1.25
CA LEU A 88 16.98 14.14 -1.36
C LEU A 88 16.23 14.40 -0.05
N TYR A 89 16.40 15.58 0.53
CA TYR A 89 15.67 15.99 1.72
C TYR A 89 14.19 16.18 1.39
N HIS A 90 13.34 15.47 2.12
CA HIS A 90 11.90 15.65 2.10
C HIS A 90 11.47 16.20 3.46
N PRO A 91 10.78 17.36 3.52
CA PRO A 91 10.30 17.88 4.78
C PRO A 91 9.32 16.88 5.43
N PRO A 92 9.38 16.71 6.77
CA PRO A 92 8.44 15.84 7.46
C PRO A 92 7.02 16.28 7.16
N ARG A 93 6.13 15.31 6.94
CA ARG A 93 4.73 15.61 6.71
C ARG A 93 4.17 16.30 7.96
N PRO A 94 3.41 17.39 7.82
CA PRO A 94 2.79 18.05 8.96
C PRO A 94 1.95 17.01 9.72
N VAL A 95 2.04 17.03 11.05
CA VAL A 95 1.24 16.16 11.90
C VAL A 95 -0.22 16.54 11.71
N TYR A 96 -1.07 15.54 11.47
CA TYR A 96 -2.50 15.77 11.37
C TYR A 96 -3.06 16.16 12.74
N GLU A 97 -3.51 17.41 12.86
CA GLU A 97 -4.26 17.88 14.03
C GLU A 97 -5.74 17.61 13.79
N ARG A 98 -6.36 16.80 14.64
CA ARG A 98 -7.79 16.53 14.55
C ARG A 98 -8.58 17.81 14.85
N PRO A 99 -9.54 18.22 14.00
CA PRO A 99 -10.35 19.39 14.28
C PRO A 99 -11.30 19.14 15.47
N LYS A 100 -11.40 20.10 16.38
CA LYS A 100 -12.25 20.02 17.59
C LYS A 100 -13.74 19.84 17.27
N GLU A 101 -14.17 20.36 16.11
CA GLU A 101 -15.55 20.20 15.62
C GLU A 101 -15.91 18.74 15.36
N LEU A 102 -14.94 17.93 14.91
CA LEU A 102 -15.16 16.51 14.68
C LEU A 102 -15.44 15.78 15.99
N ASP A 103 -14.65 16.05 17.03
CA ASP A 103 -14.87 15.43 18.34
C ASP A 103 -16.24 15.81 18.92
N ALA A 104 -16.62 17.09 18.82
CA ALA A 104 -17.95 17.55 19.24
C ALA A 104 -19.09 16.84 18.50
N SER A 105 -18.93 16.60 17.18
CA SER A 105 -19.91 15.86 16.38
C SER A 105 -20.01 14.39 16.79
N LEU A 106 -18.89 13.74 17.10
CA LEU A 106 -18.84 12.35 17.54
C LEU A 106 -19.48 12.18 18.92
N GLU A 107 -19.25 13.12 19.83
CA GLU A 107 -19.90 13.15 21.14
C GLU A 107 -21.41 13.37 21.03
N ALA A 108 -21.87 14.21 20.10
CA ALA A 108 -23.30 14.40 19.83
C ALA A 108 -23.95 13.13 19.28
N ILE A 109 -23.30 12.46 18.32
CA ILE A 109 -23.78 11.17 17.77
C ILE A 109 -23.83 10.10 18.87
N ARG A 110 -22.81 10.04 19.73
CA ARG A 110 -22.75 9.09 20.85
C ARG A 110 -23.91 9.31 21.83
N ARG A 111 -24.17 10.56 22.23
CA ARG A 111 -25.29 10.91 23.10
C ARG A 111 -26.65 10.56 22.47
N ALA A 112 -26.86 10.88 21.21
CA ALA A 112 -28.10 10.54 20.50
C ALA A 112 -28.33 9.02 20.44
N HIS A 113 -27.26 8.24 20.26
CA HIS A 113 -27.35 6.78 20.27
C HIS A 113 -27.70 6.25 21.66
N GLU A 114 -27.03 6.74 22.71
CA GLU A 114 -27.33 6.39 24.10
C GLU A 114 -28.78 6.71 24.45
N GLU A 115 -29.29 7.91 24.11
CA GLU A 115 -30.68 8.30 24.33
C GLU A 115 -31.67 7.36 23.63
N SER A 116 -31.36 6.93 22.40
CA SER A 116 -32.21 6.00 21.66
C SER A 116 -32.26 4.62 22.33
N GLU A 117 -31.12 4.12 22.83
CA GLU A 117 -31.03 2.84 23.53
C GLU A 117 -31.72 2.92 24.90
N TYR A 118 -31.52 4.01 25.65
CA TYR A 118 -32.25 4.27 26.89
C TYR A 118 -33.77 4.31 26.65
N THR A 119 -34.22 4.95 25.57
CA THR A 119 -35.65 4.99 25.22
C THR A 119 -36.21 3.58 24.96
N ARG A 120 -35.44 2.70 24.30
CA ARG A 120 -35.86 1.32 24.05
C ARG A 120 -35.92 0.49 25.33
N MET A 121 -35.02 0.73 26.28
CA MET A 121 -34.99 0.01 27.55
C MET A 121 -36.06 0.50 28.54
N THR A 122 -36.35 1.81 28.51
CA THR A 122 -37.27 2.47 29.46
C THR A 122 -38.70 2.59 28.95
N SER A 123 -38.95 2.43 27.64
CA SER A 123 -40.31 2.33 27.13
C SER A 123 -40.95 1.04 27.66
N THR A 124 -41.74 1.16 28.73
CA THR A 124 -42.65 0.10 29.17
C THR A 124 -43.54 -0.32 28.00
N PRO A 125 -43.77 -1.62 27.75
CA PRO A 125 -44.66 -2.08 26.70
C PRO A 125 -46.12 -1.88 27.12
N THR A 126 -46.54 -0.62 27.33
CA THR A 126 -47.96 -0.28 27.24
C THR A 126 -48.35 -0.50 25.79
N LEU A 127 -49.35 -1.37 25.58
CA LEU A 127 -50.04 -1.68 24.32
C LEU A 127 -50.21 -0.44 23.42
N ARG A 128 -49.14 -0.04 22.73
CA ARG A 128 -49.20 0.91 21.64
C ARG A 128 -49.56 0.08 20.43
N SER A 129 -50.78 0.32 19.95
CA SER A 129 -51.29 -0.17 18.67
C SER A 129 -50.16 -0.24 17.65
N SER A 130 -49.80 -1.46 17.28
CA SER A 130 -48.70 -1.79 16.40
C SER A 130 -49.04 -1.36 14.98
N ALA A 131 -48.65 -0.14 14.61
CA ALA A 131 -48.40 0.23 13.21
C ALA A 131 -46.91 0.04 12.89
N ALA A 132 -46.36 -1.11 13.28
CA ALA A 132 -44.97 -1.41 13.13
C ALA A 132 -44.79 -2.52 12.09
N PRO A 133 -44.10 -2.26 10.96
CA PRO A 133 -44.07 -3.14 9.80
C PRO A 133 -43.02 -4.26 9.93
N TYR A 134 -42.86 -4.83 11.12
CA TYR A 134 -41.99 -6.00 11.29
C TYR A 134 -42.82 -7.28 11.22
N ILE A 135 -42.81 -7.87 10.02
CA ILE A 135 -43.25 -9.24 9.79
C ILE A 135 -42.36 -10.17 10.63
N LEU A 136 -42.91 -10.75 11.70
CA LEU A 136 -42.29 -11.87 12.38
C LEU A 136 -42.16 -13.05 11.39
N PRO A 137 -40.99 -13.68 11.23
CA PRO A 137 -40.85 -14.84 10.36
C PRO A 137 -41.60 -16.02 10.98
N LYS A 138 -42.83 -16.28 10.50
CA LYS A 138 -43.45 -17.60 10.62
C LYS A 138 -42.52 -18.61 9.92
N GLY A 139 -42.30 -19.74 10.59
CA GLY A 139 -41.37 -20.80 10.20
C GLY A 139 -41.29 -21.04 8.70
N ILE A 140 -40.05 -21.25 8.23
CA ILE A 140 -39.60 -21.37 6.84
C ILE A 140 -40.73 -21.87 5.93
N THR A 141 -41.43 -20.91 5.31
CA THR A 141 -42.42 -21.25 4.29
C THR A 141 -41.66 -21.85 3.09
N PRO A 142 -42.23 -22.81 2.35
CA PRO A 142 -41.57 -23.38 1.17
C PRO A 142 -41.24 -22.33 0.10
N GLN A 143 -41.83 -21.14 0.18
CA GLN A 143 -41.52 -19.98 -0.63
C GLN A 143 -40.28 -19.22 -0.12
N ALA A 144 -40.11 -19.06 1.20
CA ALA A 144 -38.88 -18.50 1.79
C ALA A 144 -37.65 -19.38 1.48
N ALA A 145 -37.78 -20.71 1.59
CA ALA A 145 -36.71 -21.65 1.20
C ALA A 145 -36.37 -21.61 -0.30
N ARG A 146 -37.29 -21.17 -1.16
CA ARG A 146 -37.04 -20.98 -2.61
C ARG A 146 -36.32 -19.65 -2.85
N ALA A 147 -36.76 -18.57 -2.20
CA ALA A 147 -36.10 -17.27 -2.26
C ALA A 147 -34.65 -17.33 -1.77
N GLU A 148 -34.37 -18.06 -0.69
CA GLU A 148 -33.01 -18.27 -0.18
C GLU A 148 -32.12 -19.02 -1.20
N ARG A 149 -32.68 -20.03 -1.88
CA ARG A 149 -31.97 -20.77 -2.94
C ARG A 149 -31.72 -19.93 -4.19
N GLU A 150 -32.56 -18.94 -4.47
CA GLU A 150 -32.39 -18.00 -5.58
C GLU A 150 -31.33 -16.94 -5.24
N ALA A 151 -31.37 -16.39 -4.02
CA ALA A 151 -30.32 -15.52 -3.51
C ALA A 151 -28.94 -16.21 -3.53
N TRP A 152 -28.86 -17.47 -3.08
CA TRP A 152 -27.62 -18.25 -3.13
C TRP A 152 -27.08 -18.48 -4.55
N ARG A 153 -27.97 -18.56 -5.55
CA ARG A 153 -27.56 -18.69 -6.96
C ARG A 153 -26.99 -17.38 -7.50
N GLU A 154 -27.56 -16.27 -7.09
CA GLU A 154 -27.10 -14.94 -7.47
C GLU A 154 -25.71 -14.66 -6.87
N THR A 155 -25.53 -14.92 -5.57
CA THR A 155 -24.22 -14.81 -4.90
C THR A 155 -23.18 -15.71 -5.54
N ARG A 156 -23.56 -16.94 -5.94
CA ARG A 156 -22.65 -17.89 -6.59
C ARG A 156 -22.16 -17.41 -7.96
N THR A 157 -22.97 -16.65 -8.68
CA THR A 157 -22.64 -16.09 -9.99
C THR A 157 -21.69 -14.90 -9.83
N GLN A 158 -21.92 -14.08 -8.82
CA GLN A 158 -21.02 -12.98 -8.46
C GLN A 158 -19.68 -13.49 -7.91
N LEU A 159 -19.68 -14.61 -7.18
CA LEU A 159 -18.46 -15.24 -6.67
C LEU A 159 -17.49 -15.64 -7.80
N SER A 160 -17.98 -16.13 -8.95
CA SER A 160 -17.09 -16.47 -10.07
C SER A 160 -16.41 -15.25 -10.68
N ALA A 161 -17.11 -14.11 -10.75
CA ALA A 161 -16.53 -12.86 -11.24
C ALA A 161 -15.46 -12.34 -10.27
N LEU A 162 -15.73 -12.38 -8.97
CA LEU A 162 -14.77 -12.01 -7.92
C LEU A 162 -13.53 -12.91 -7.95
N LEU A 163 -13.71 -14.23 -8.03
CA LEU A 163 -12.60 -15.17 -8.09
C LEU A 163 -11.73 -14.96 -9.34
N ASN A 164 -12.32 -14.58 -10.48
CA ASN A 164 -11.57 -14.28 -11.70
C ASN A 164 -10.66 -13.05 -11.52
N ILE A 165 -11.19 -11.97 -10.93
CA ILE A 165 -10.42 -10.75 -10.67
C ILE A 165 -9.32 -11.02 -9.63
N LEU A 166 -9.64 -11.74 -8.55
CA LEU A 166 -8.66 -12.12 -7.53
C LEU A 166 -7.52 -12.96 -8.10
N LEU A 167 -7.82 -13.91 -8.99
CA LEU A 167 -6.81 -14.76 -9.61
C LEU A 167 -5.88 -13.95 -10.55
N SER A 168 -6.42 -12.96 -11.27
CA SER A 168 -5.62 -12.06 -12.11
C SER A 168 -4.67 -11.19 -11.28
N ILE A 169 -5.14 -10.66 -10.14
CA ILE A 169 -4.31 -9.88 -9.21
C ILE A 169 -3.19 -10.76 -8.62
N ILE A 170 -3.51 -11.99 -8.20
CA ILE A 170 -2.50 -12.93 -7.67
C ILE A 170 -1.49 -13.31 -8.76
N ALA A 171 -1.94 -13.52 -10.00
CA ALA A 171 -1.04 -13.84 -11.11
C ALA A 171 -0.07 -12.69 -11.44
N THR A 172 -0.56 -11.45 -11.47
CA THR A 172 0.30 -10.27 -11.70
C THR A 172 1.23 -10.02 -10.52
N ALA A 173 0.74 -10.15 -9.28
CA ALA A 173 1.56 -10.01 -8.08
C ALA A 173 2.66 -11.06 -7.99
N THR A 174 2.36 -12.33 -8.28
CA THR A 174 3.36 -13.41 -8.29
C THR A 174 4.35 -13.26 -9.43
N ALA A 175 3.93 -12.85 -10.63
CA ALA A 175 4.82 -12.57 -11.76
C ALA A 175 5.79 -11.41 -11.47
N VAL A 176 5.29 -10.32 -10.87
CA VAL A 176 6.13 -9.19 -10.44
C VAL A 176 7.06 -9.59 -9.31
N TRP A 177 6.57 -10.32 -8.31
CA TRP A 177 7.38 -10.79 -7.18
C TRP A 177 8.51 -11.72 -7.64
N TRP A 178 8.23 -12.70 -8.49
CA TRP A 178 9.27 -13.61 -9.01
C TRP A 178 10.24 -12.91 -9.98
N GLY A 179 9.73 -11.97 -10.79
CA GLY A 179 10.57 -11.15 -11.68
C GLY A 179 11.48 -10.18 -10.93
N ALA A 180 11.00 -9.62 -9.81
CA ALA A 180 11.76 -8.70 -8.97
C ALA A 180 12.68 -9.42 -7.97
N SER A 181 12.29 -10.59 -7.45
CA SER A 181 13.04 -11.36 -6.45
C SER A 181 14.20 -12.16 -7.04
N SER A 182 14.39 -12.16 -8.36
CA SER A 182 15.58 -12.74 -9.00
C SER A 182 16.73 -11.72 -8.95
N HIS A 183 17.24 -11.47 -7.74
CA HIS A 183 18.50 -10.80 -7.52
C HIS A 183 19.67 -11.69 -8.01
N SER A 184 19.91 -11.66 -9.31
CA SER A 184 21.25 -11.89 -9.87
C SER A 184 21.40 -11.05 -11.14
N ILE A 185 21.63 -9.77 -10.89
CA ILE A 185 22.50 -8.91 -11.69
C ILE A 185 23.74 -9.77 -12.03
N VAL A 186 23.90 -10.14 -13.32
CA VAL A 186 25.17 -10.39 -14.06
C VAL A 186 25.07 -11.44 -15.21
N TRP A 187 24.10 -12.37 -15.30
CA TRP A 187 24.18 -13.45 -16.35
C TRP A 187 22.94 -13.81 -17.20
N VAL A 188 21.91 -12.97 -17.32
CA VAL A 188 20.65 -13.39 -18.00
C VAL A 188 20.45 -12.74 -19.37
N ARG A 189 21.40 -12.95 -20.29
CA ARG A 189 21.23 -12.68 -21.74
C ARG A 189 20.93 -13.95 -22.55
N SER A 190 20.93 -15.13 -21.93
CA SER A 190 20.66 -16.41 -22.59
C SER A 190 19.55 -17.25 -21.91
N THR A 191 19.32 -17.12 -20.61
CA THR A 191 18.30 -17.90 -19.86
C THR A 191 16.97 -17.17 -19.67
N THR A 192 16.83 -15.96 -20.22
CA THR A 192 15.67 -15.07 -20.02
C THR A 192 14.43 -15.51 -20.79
N LEU A 193 14.59 -16.24 -21.89
CA LEU A 193 13.44 -16.69 -22.67
C LEU A 193 12.68 -17.79 -21.93
N THR A 194 13.36 -18.78 -21.36
CA THR A 194 12.72 -19.94 -20.74
C THR A 194 11.96 -19.59 -19.46
N GLN A 195 12.46 -18.62 -18.67
CA GLN A 195 11.77 -18.18 -17.45
C GLN A 195 10.55 -17.32 -17.77
N LYS A 196 10.65 -16.44 -18.76
CA LYS A 196 9.51 -15.63 -19.22
C LYS A 196 8.43 -16.50 -19.87
N THR A 197 8.83 -17.50 -20.65
CA THR A 197 7.88 -18.44 -21.25
C THR A 197 7.29 -19.40 -20.22
N ALA A 198 8.05 -19.87 -19.22
CA ALA A 198 7.50 -20.71 -18.14
C ALA A 198 6.47 -19.96 -17.28
N VAL A 199 6.69 -18.67 -16.98
CA VAL A 199 5.72 -17.83 -16.27
C VAL A 199 4.47 -17.60 -17.13
N GLY A 200 4.66 -17.30 -18.43
CA GLY A 200 3.55 -17.17 -19.38
C GLY A 200 2.74 -18.47 -19.52
N LEU A 201 3.42 -19.61 -19.57
CA LEU A 201 2.80 -20.94 -19.65
C LEU A 201 2.06 -21.30 -18.36
N GLY A 202 2.61 -20.96 -17.19
CA GLY A 202 1.95 -21.13 -15.90
C GLY A 202 0.68 -20.27 -15.76
N ALA A 203 0.75 -19.01 -16.22
CA ALA A 203 -0.42 -18.14 -16.29
C ALA A 203 -1.47 -18.67 -17.26
N ALA A 204 -1.07 -19.13 -18.45
CA ALA A 204 -1.98 -19.72 -19.44
C ALA A 204 -2.63 -21.02 -18.93
N LEU A 205 -1.88 -21.89 -18.25
CA LEU A 205 -2.41 -23.11 -17.63
C LEU A 205 -3.40 -22.80 -16.50
N LEU A 206 -3.13 -21.78 -15.68
CA LEU A 206 -4.06 -21.35 -14.63
C LEU A 206 -5.36 -20.78 -15.20
N VAL A 207 -5.27 -19.89 -16.19
CA VAL A 207 -6.46 -19.31 -16.84
C VAL A 207 -7.24 -20.40 -17.58
N GLY A 208 -6.57 -21.28 -18.31
CA GLY A 208 -7.19 -22.41 -19.01
C GLY A 208 -7.86 -23.40 -18.05
N THR A 209 -7.23 -23.73 -16.91
CA THR A 209 -7.87 -24.59 -15.90
C THR A 209 -9.07 -23.92 -15.24
N ALA A 210 -9.00 -22.62 -14.97
CA ALA A 210 -10.14 -21.86 -14.46
C ALA A 210 -11.33 -21.87 -15.44
N GLU A 211 -11.07 -21.66 -16.72
CA GLU A 211 -12.09 -21.67 -17.77
C GLU A 211 -12.72 -23.05 -17.96
N VAL A 212 -11.90 -24.12 -17.98
CA VAL A 212 -12.39 -25.51 -18.06
C VAL A 212 -13.26 -25.88 -16.86
N VAL A 213 -12.87 -25.46 -15.65
CA VAL A 213 -13.68 -25.70 -14.43
C VAL A 213 -14.99 -24.93 -14.49
N LEU A 214 -14.97 -23.68 -14.96
CA LEU A 214 -16.17 -22.87 -15.15
C LEU A 214 -17.13 -23.53 -16.14
N TYR A 215 -16.62 -24.00 -17.28
CA TYR A 215 -17.41 -24.66 -18.31
C TYR A 215 -17.94 -26.02 -17.86
N ALA A 216 -17.12 -26.83 -17.20
CA ALA A 216 -17.53 -28.11 -16.63
C ALA A 216 -18.61 -27.95 -15.56
N ARG A 217 -18.50 -26.91 -14.73
CA ARG A 217 -19.52 -26.58 -13.73
C ARG A 217 -20.82 -26.13 -14.39
N TYR A 218 -20.72 -25.25 -15.39
CA TYR A 218 -21.87 -24.78 -16.16
C TYR A 218 -22.60 -25.95 -16.83
N TRP A 219 -21.87 -26.82 -17.52
CA TRP A 219 -22.40 -28.01 -18.19
C TRP A 219 -23.09 -28.98 -17.21
N ARG A 220 -22.48 -29.26 -16.06
CA ARG A 220 -23.11 -30.11 -15.02
C ARG A 220 -24.42 -29.49 -14.50
N THR A 221 -24.49 -28.17 -14.37
CA THR A 221 -25.72 -27.48 -13.95
C THR A 221 -26.81 -27.44 -15.02
N THR A 222 -26.45 -27.35 -16.31
CA THR A 222 -27.44 -27.38 -17.40
C THR A 222 -28.00 -28.79 -17.59
N GLU A 223 -27.14 -29.83 -17.54
CA GLU A 223 -27.57 -31.23 -17.73
C GLU A 223 -28.49 -31.71 -16.62
N THR A 224 -28.20 -31.35 -15.36
CA THR A 224 -29.07 -31.67 -14.23
C THR A 224 -30.42 -30.95 -14.30
N ARG A 225 -30.48 -29.73 -14.84
CA ARG A 225 -31.74 -29.03 -15.10
C ARG A 225 -32.51 -29.67 -16.25
N ARG A 226 -31.83 -30.09 -17.31
CA ARG A 226 -32.44 -30.77 -18.46
C ARG A 226 -33.05 -32.11 -18.05
N ARG A 227 -32.32 -32.95 -17.33
CA ARG A 227 -32.83 -34.24 -16.80
C ARG A 227 -34.04 -34.06 -15.89
N LYS A 228 -34.03 -33.05 -15.01
CA LYS A 228 -35.17 -32.72 -14.15
C LYS A 228 -36.39 -32.23 -14.93
N ARG A 229 -36.18 -31.49 -16.03
CA ARG A 229 -37.28 -31.08 -16.92
C ARG A 229 -37.85 -32.28 -17.65
N VAL A 230 -37.03 -33.11 -18.27
CA VAL A 230 -37.45 -34.33 -18.99
C VAL A 230 -38.17 -35.32 -18.07
N ALA A 231 -37.68 -35.56 -16.86
CA ALA A 231 -38.34 -36.42 -15.87
C ALA A 231 -39.68 -35.84 -15.35
N LYS A 232 -39.86 -34.52 -15.42
CA LYS A 232 -41.11 -33.85 -15.08
C LYS A 232 -42.12 -33.91 -16.22
N THR A 233 -41.67 -33.91 -17.48
CA THR A 233 -42.53 -34.10 -18.66
C THR A 233 -42.87 -35.56 -18.97
N ALA A 234 -42.06 -36.52 -18.51
CA ALA A 234 -42.27 -37.96 -18.72
C ALA A 234 -43.11 -38.65 -17.63
N ARG A 235 -43.56 -37.91 -16.61
CA ARG A 235 -44.48 -38.41 -15.58
C ARG A 235 -45.90 -38.11 -16.09
N PRO A 236 -46.69 -39.13 -16.51
CA PRO A 236 -48.04 -38.94 -17.06
C PRO A 236 -48.99 -38.33 -16.03
#